data_AF-A0A174ISP1-F1
#
_entry.id   AF-A0A174ISP1-F1
#
_cell.length_a   1.000
_cell.length_b   1.000
_cell.length_c   1.000
_cell.angle_alpha   90.00
_cell.angle_beta   90.00
_cell.angle_gamma   90.00
#
_symmetry.space_group_name_H-M   'P 1'
#
loop_
_entity.id
_entity.type
_entity.pdbx_description
1 polymer ?
#
loop_
_entity_poly.entity_id
_entity_poly.type
_entity_poly.pdbx_seq_one_letter_code
_entity_poly.pdbx_strand_id
1 'polypeptide(L)'
;MIEISSNDTLYMYNLYHIVKAFFPNEEIRQKVDDRQEPLVRLVLEGGSCFSITKEQAGHSGDRQETKRHVTKQTYDYLSSVTGRTLAWGMLTGVRPTKLAMQKLENGMSKEETIRFLEDVFGVSPQKAELGCEIAQRERDLLGRLDCKNGWSLYVGIPFCPSICSYCSFGSSPLNRWADKMDLYMEALCKEVSAIGRAAAGRKLNTIYIGGGTPTTLHAAQLDQLLSLLEEEFSFDNLLEFTVEAGRPDSITVEKLEVLARHPVTRISVNPQTMQQKTLDAVGRRHSAQDVKDVFWQARRLGFTNINMDLIAGLPGEDAADMRDTLRQIEELGPDSLTVHSLAIKRAAKFGQENREIDMHSGIEQMVEESAATAERMGLLPYYLYRQKNIAGNFENVGYAKVDKAGIYNILIMEEKQTILAAGAGASTKIVLPEKITLENGRQTSLVRIENVKDIAEYIGRIDEMIERKGEWLWR
;
A
#
# COMPACT_ATOMS: atom_id res chain seq x y z
N MET A 1 3.17 -9.72 -30.02
CA MET A 1 4.23 -9.20 -29.15
C MET A 1 4.44 -7.73 -29.46
N ILE A 2 4.41 -6.89 -28.43
CA ILE A 2 4.71 -5.45 -28.54
C ILE A 2 6.22 -5.25 -28.35
N GLU A 3 6.82 -4.40 -29.18
CA GLU A 3 8.24 -4.04 -29.04
C GLU A 3 8.40 -2.57 -28.66
N ILE A 4 9.19 -2.30 -27.63
CA ILE A 4 9.61 -0.96 -27.20
C ILE A 4 11.12 -0.88 -27.36
N SER A 5 11.61 0.11 -28.10
CA SER A 5 13.04 0.38 -28.20
C SER A 5 13.39 1.85 -28.00
N SER A 6 14.53 2.09 -27.36
CA SER A 6 15.00 3.44 -27.01
C SER A 6 16.51 3.54 -27.14
N ASN A 7 17.03 4.72 -27.47
CA ASN A 7 18.48 4.96 -27.44
C ASN A 7 19.03 5.34 -26.05
N ASP A 8 18.14 5.57 -25.08
CA ASP A 8 18.50 5.86 -23.70
C ASP A 8 17.64 5.02 -22.74
N THR A 9 18.27 4.49 -21.68
CA THR A 9 17.58 3.74 -20.62
C THR A 9 16.60 4.61 -19.83
N LEU A 10 16.80 5.94 -19.85
CA LEU A 10 16.01 6.93 -19.11
C LEU A 10 14.49 6.80 -19.31
N TYR A 11 14.06 6.52 -20.54
CA TYR A 11 12.65 6.49 -20.95
C TYR A 11 12.00 5.13 -20.70
N MET A 12 12.79 4.06 -20.71
CA MET A 12 12.31 2.70 -20.88
C MET A 12 11.33 2.26 -19.78
N TYR A 13 11.59 2.63 -18.53
CA TYR A 13 10.70 2.35 -17.41
C TYR A 13 9.28 2.93 -17.62
N ASN A 14 9.17 4.20 -18.00
CA ASN A 14 7.87 4.84 -18.18
C ASN A 14 7.12 4.23 -19.35
N LEU A 15 7.82 4.02 -20.48
CA LEU A 15 7.23 3.44 -21.68
C LEU A 15 6.69 2.05 -21.42
N TYR A 16 7.48 1.18 -20.78
CA TYR A 16 7.05 -0.16 -20.41
C TYR A 16 5.76 -0.11 -19.58
N HIS A 17 5.72 0.72 -18.54
CA HIS A 17 4.56 0.77 -17.65
C HIS A 17 3.30 1.38 -18.28
N ILE A 18 3.45 2.38 -19.16
CA ILE A 18 2.30 2.94 -19.89
C ILE A 18 1.78 1.93 -20.90
N VAL A 19 2.66 1.36 -21.72
CA VAL A 19 2.26 0.33 -22.69
C VAL A 19 1.61 -0.84 -21.97
N LYS A 20 2.15 -1.28 -20.82
CA LYS A 20 1.53 -2.35 -20.03
C LYS A 20 0.18 -1.96 -19.43
N ALA A 21 -0.06 -0.69 -19.13
CA ALA A 21 -1.39 -0.23 -18.70
C ALA A 21 -2.42 -0.27 -19.84
N PHE A 22 -2.00 0.04 -21.08
CA PHE A 22 -2.83 -0.11 -22.28
C PHE A 22 -2.88 -1.54 -22.84
N PHE A 23 -1.98 -2.43 -22.45
CA PHE A 23 -1.90 -3.79 -22.96
C PHE A 23 -1.46 -4.74 -21.84
N PRO A 24 -2.32 -4.97 -20.83
CA PRO A 24 -1.95 -5.69 -19.61
C PRO A 24 -1.54 -7.15 -19.85
N ASN A 25 -1.97 -7.75 -20.95
CA ASN A 25 -1.75 -9.18 -21.23
C ASN A 25 -0.69 -9.42 -22.31
N GLU A 26 -0.32 -8.37 -23.03
CA GLU A 26 0.69 -8.44 -24.07
C GLU A 26 2.10 -8.65 -23.52
N GLU A 27 2.84 -9.54 -24.18
CA GLU A 27 4.28 -9.61 -23.96
C GLU A 27 4.95 -8.38 -24.57
N ILE A 28 5.75 -7.69 -23.74
CA ILE A 28 6.47 -6.49 -24.13
C ILE A 28 7.96 -6.79 -24.16
N ARG A 29 8.55 -6.73 -25.35
CA ARG A 29 10.00 -6.82 -25.53
C ARG A 29 10.62 -5.43 -25.44
N GLN A 30 11.65 -5.28 -24.62
CA GLN A 30 12.37 -4.03 -24.45
C GLN A 30 13.77 -4.16 -25.07
N LYS A 31 14.18 -3.15 -25.85
CA LYS A 31 15.53 -3.06 -26.42
C LYS A 31 16.11 -1.67 -26.17
N VAL A 32 17.37 -1.60 -25.73
CA VAL A 32 18.12 -0.34 -25.69
C VAL A 32 19.21 -0.40 -26.76
N ASP A 33 19.26 0.60 -27.63
CA ASP A 33 20.17 0.66 -28.77
C ASP A 33 20.62 2.12 -28.96
N ASP A 34 21.82 2.43 -28.48
CA ASP A 34 22.40 3.78 -28.48
C ASP A 34 22.59 4.37 -29.89
N ARG A 35 22.61 3.51 -30.92
CA ARG A 35 22.71 3.89 -32.34
C ARG A 35 21.34 4.11 -33.00
N GLN A 36 20.24 3.84 -32.29
CA GLN A 36 18.91 4.11 -32.80
C GLN A 36 18.70 5.62 -32.99
N GLU A 37 18.30 6.01 -34.21
CA GLU A 37 18.02 7.40 -34.56
C GLU A 37 16.84 7.99 -33.75
N PRO A 38 15.62 7.40 -33.77
CA PRO A 38 14.55 7.88 -32.91
C PRO A 38 14.89 7.68 -31.44
N LEU A 39 14.52 8.63 -30.58
CA LEU A 39 14.66 8.48 -29.14
C LEU A 39 13.88 7.28 -28.63
N VAL A 40 12.66 7.12 -29.14
CA VAL A 40 11.75 6.03 -28.80
C VAL A 40 11.11 5.50 -30.05
N ARG A 41 10.97 4.18 -30.13
CA ARG A 41 10.16 3.46 -31.11
C ARG A 41 9.28 2.45 -30.39
N LEU A 42 8.01 2.40 -30.78
CA LEU A 42 6.99 1.49 -30.28
C LEU A 42 6.35 0.79 -31.47
N VAL A 43 6.30 -0.53 -31.44
CA VAL A 43 5.63 -1.35 -32.45
C VAL A 43 4.56 -2.17 -31.76
N LEU A 44 3.30 -1.93 -32.11
CA LEU A 44 2.14 -2.64 -31.58
C LEU A 44 1.89 -3.95 -32.34
N GLU A 45 1.12 -4.84 -31.73
CA GLU A 45 0.56 -5.98 -32.46
C GLU A 45 -0.28 -5.49 -33.66
N GLY A 46 -0.09 -6.11 -34.83
CA GLY A 46 -0.72 -5.65 -36.08
C GLY A 46 0.12 -4.65 -36.90
N GLY A 47 1.32 -4.29 -36.44
CA GLY A 47 2.32 -3.57 -37.25
C GLY A 47 2.24 -2.05 -37.20
N SER A 48 1.31 -1.47 -36.42
CA SER A 48 1.29 -0.03 -36.15
C SER A 48 2.59 0.38 -35.44
N CYS A 49 3.25 1.41 -35.97
CA CYS A 49 4.52 1.90 -35.46
C CYS A 49 4.39 3.36 -35.04
N PHE A 50 4.96 3.69 -33.89
CA PHE A 50 5.08 5.04 -33.37
C PHE A 50 6.54 5.32 -33.01
N SER A 51 7.00 6.53 -33.29
CA SER A 51 8.37 6.94 -33.01
C SER A 51 8.43 8.41 -32.64
N ILE A 52 9.33 8.74 -31.72
CA ILE A 52 9.60 10.11 -31.28
C ILE A 52 11.07 10.43 -31.62
N THR A 53 11.29 11.45 -32.44
CA THR A 53 12.64 11.96 -32.76
C THR A 53 13.16 12.89 -31.67
N LYS A 54 14.44 13.24 -31.73
CA LYS A 54 15.04 14.23 -30.82
C LYS A 54 14.40 15.61 -30.96
N GLU A 55 14.00 16.04 -32.17
CA GLU A 55 13.28 17.31 -32.32
C GLU A 55 11.90 17.25 -31.69
N GLN A 56 11.20 16.13 -31.86
CA GLN A 56 9.83 15.95 -31.33
C GLN A 56 9.79 15.83 -29.81
N ALA A 57 10.85 15.34 -29.15
CA ALA A 57 10.88 15.22 -27.69
C ALA A 57 10.99 16.56 -26.94
N GLY A 58 11.15 17.68 -27.66
CA GLY A 58 11.31 19.01 -27.09
C GLY A 58 12.76 19.30 -26.66
N HIS A 59 13.12 20.58 -26.60
CA HIS A 59 14.46 21.06 -26.23
C HIS A 59 14.43 21.75 -24.87
N SER A 60 14.15 20.98 -23.82
CA SER A 60 14.42 21.41 -22.45
C SER A 60 15.85 20.98 -22.10
N GLY A 61 16.70 21.90 -21.64
CA GLY A 61 18.00 21.52 -21.05
C GLY A 61 17.86 20.57 -19.84
N ASP A 62 16.63 20.39 -19.33
CA ASP A 62 16.24 19.43 -18.31
C ASP A 62 15.82 18.08 -18.93
N ARG A 63 16.60 17.02 -18.64
CA ARG A 63 16.31 15.64 -19.06
C ARG A 63 15.02 15.07 -18.48
N GLN A 64 14.57 15.54 -17.30
CA GLN A 64 13.30 15.06 -16.70
C GLN A 64 12.08 15.61 -17.43
N GLU A 65 12.17 16.86 -17.88
CA GLU A 65 11.12 17.46 -18.69
C GLU A 65 11.00 16.78 -20.06
N THR A 66 12.13 16.50 -20.73
CA THR A 66 12.15 15.72 -21.98
C THR A 66 11.52 14.34 -21.76
N LYS A 67 11.91 13.64 -20.67
CA LYS A 67 11.32 12.35 -20.30
C LYS A 67 9.80 12.44 -20.12
N ARG A 68 9.30 13.47 -19.46
CA ARG A 68 7.86 13.70 -19.28
C ARG A 68 7.16 13.90 -20.62
N HIS A 69 7.74 14.69 -21.51
CA HIS A 69 7.15 14.98 -22.82
C HIS A 69 7.07 13.73 -23.71
N VAL A 70 8.16 12.95 -23.78
CA VAL A 70 8.20 11.64 -24.46
C VAL A 70 7.13 10.69 -23.91
N THR A 71 6.97 10.68 -22.59
CA THR A 71 5.96 9.86 -21.89
C THR A 71 4.54 10.28 -22.30
N LYS A 72 4.25 11.59 -22.34
CA LYS A 72 2.94 12.14 -22.74
C LYS A 72 2.58 11.81 -24.18
N GLN A 73 3.50 12.03 -25.12
CA GLN A 73 3.25 11.72 -26.54
C GLN A 73 2.96 10.23 -26.75
N THR A 74 3.69 9.36 -26.04
CA THR A 74 3.42 7.91 -26.09
C THR A 74 2.03 7.60 -25.54
N TYR A 75 1.62 8.20 -24.42
CA TYR A 75 0.28 8.05 -23.86
C TYR A 75 -0.81 8.55 -24.84
N ASP A 76 -0.61 9.70 -25.48
CA ASP A 76 -1.59 10.28 -26.42
C ASP A 76 -1.74 9.41 -27.67
N TYR A 77 -0.63 8.91 -28.21
CA TYR A 77 -0.66 7.94 -29.30
C TYR A 77 -1.44 6.68 -28.91
N LEU A 78 -1.13 6.09 -27.75
CA LEU A 78 -1.80 4.90 -27.26
C LEU A 78 -3.30 5.13 -27.02
N SER A 79 -3.66 6.29 -26.50
CA SER A 79 -5.06 6.67 -26.28
C SER A 79 -5.82 6.78 -27.61
N SER A 80 -5.19 7.40 -28.62
CA SER A 80 -5.75 7.54 -29.97
C SER A 80 -5.97 6.19 -30.65
N VAL A 81 -4.96 5.31 -30.66
CA VAL A 81 -5.06 4.01 -31.36
C VAL A 81 -5.98 3.01 -30.66
N THR A 82 -6.11 3.11 -29.33
CA THR A 82 -6.99 2.20 -28.56
C THR A 82 -8.39 2.75 -28.35
N GLY A 83 -8.62 4.05 -28.59
CA GLY A 83 -9.89 4.72 -28.33
C GLY A 83 -10.26 4.82 -26.84
N ARG A 84 -9.30 4.61 -25.93
CA ARG A 84 -9.52 4.67 -24.48
C ARG A 84 -8.48 5.53 -23.78
N THR A 85 -8.82 6.00 -22.59
CA THR A 85 -7.91 6.72 -21.69
C THR A 85 -7.69 5.96 -20.40
N LEU A 86 -6.68 6.35 -19.63
CA LEU A 86 -6.43 5.83 -18.29
C LEU A 86 -6.86 6.85 -17.24
N ALA A 87 -7.50 6.41 -16.16
CA ALA A 87 -8.01 7.30 -15.10
C ALA A 87 -6.92 8.20 -14.48
N TRP A 88 -5.69 7.69 -14.35
CA TRP A 88 -4.51 8.42 -13.85
C TRP A 88 -3.59 8.96 -14.97
N GLY A 89 -4.05 8.95 -16.21
CA GLY A 89 -3.28 9.41 -17.36
C GLY A 89 -1.92 8.71 -17.48
N MET A 90 -0.87 9.50 -17.71
CA MET A 90 0.49 9.00 -17.86
C MET A 90 1.23 8.75 -16.53
N LEU A 91 0.58 8.94 -15.37
CA LEU A 91 1.21 8.68 -14.08
C LEU A 91 1.37 7.17 -13.86
N THR A 92 2.61 6.72 -13.72
CA THR A 92 2.97 5.29 -13.51
C THR A 92 3.51 5.00 -12.09
N GLY A 93 3.61 6.03 -11.25
CA GLY A 93 4.12 5.91 -9.89
C GLY A 93 3.16 5.19 -8.94
N VAL A 94 3.72 4.57 -7.90
CA VAL A 94 2.96 3.94 -6.79
C VAL A 94 2.13 4.96 -6.03
N ARG A 95 2.57 6.22 -5.95
CA ARG A 95 1.88 7.26 -5.20
C ARG A 95 1.55 8.45 -6.10
N PRO A 96 0.34 8.52 -6.66
CA PRO A 96 -0.04 9.64 -7.52
C PRO A 96 -0.25 10.94 -6.74
N THR A 97 -0.60 10.88 -5.44
CA THR A 97 -0.82 12.06 -4.58
C THR A 97 0.45 12.87 -4.32
N LYS A 98 1.63 12.26 -4.46
CA LYS A 98 2.93 12.94 -4.23
C LYS A 98 3.13 14.18 -5.09
N LEU A 99 2.67 14.12 -6.35
CA LEU A 99 2.79 15.25 -7.26
C LEU A 99 1.83 16.39 -6.87
N ALA A 100 0.59 16.05 -6.50
CA ALA A 100 -0.37 17.01 -5.99
C ALA A 100 0.15 17.70 -4.72
N MET A 101 0.65 16.90 -3.76
CA MET A 101 1.29 17.38 -2.53
C MET A 101 2.40 18.39 -2.84
N GLN A 102 3.33 18.05 -3.74
CA GLN A 102 4.43 18.95 -4.10
C GLN A 102 3.94 20.28 -4.69
N LYS A 103 2.88 20.28 -5.49
CA LYS A 103 2.31 21.51 -6.05
C LYS A 103 1.65 22.37 -4.98
N LEU A 104 0.90 21.75 -4.08
CA LEU A 104 0.27 22.41 -2.94
C LEU A 104 1.31 22.98 -1.96
N GLU A 105 2.41 22.26 -1.69
CA GLU A 105 3.54 22.74 -0.88
C GLU A 105 4.26 23.93 -1.52
N ASN A 106 4.29 24.00 -2.86
CA ASN A 106 4.85 25.12 -3.62
C ASN A 106 3.88 26.29 -3.81
N GLY A 107 2.74 26.30 -3.11
CA GLY A 107 1.79 27.42 -3.09
C GLY A 107 0.74 27.43 -4.20
N MET A 108 0.64 26.36 -5.01
CA MET A 108 -0.42 26.22 -6.01
C MET A 108 -1.78 25.96 -5.32
N SER A 109 -2.86 26.58 -5.81
CA SER A 109 -4.22 26.32 -5.31
C SER A 109 -4.70 24.90 -5.66
N LYS A 110 -5.81 24.45 -5.05
CA LYS A 110 -6.44 23.15 -5.35
C LYS A 110 -6.83 23.10 -6.83
N GLU A 111 -7.48 24.14 -7.31
CA GLU A 111 -8.03 24.25 -8.66
C GLU A 111 -6.92 24.28 -9.72
N GLU A 112 -5.83 25.00 -9.45
CA GLU A 112 -4.65 24.99 -10.32
C GLU A 112 -3.95 23.63 -10.33
N THR A 113 -3.88 22.96 -9.17
CA THR A 113 -3.25 21.63 -9.08
C THR A 113 -4.07 20.58 -9.84
N ILE A 114 -5.40 20.62 -9.75
CA ILE A 114 -6.31 19.76 -10.51
C ILE A 114 -6.10 19.98 -12.01
N ARG A 115 -6.20 21.22 -12.49
CA ARG A 115 -5.95 21.56 -13.90
C ARG A 115 -4.57 21.10 -14.37
N PHE A 116 -3.54 21.29 -13.54
CA PHE A 116 -2.19 20.82 -13.85
C PHE A 116 -2.12 19.29 -14.03
N LEU A 117 -2.79 18.51 -13.18
CA LEU A 117 -2.84 17.05 -13.31
C LEU A 117 -3.60 16.62 -14.57
N GLU A 118 -4.70 17.29 -14.89
CA GLU A 118 -5.49 17.04 -16.09
C GLU A 118 -4.70 17.39 -17.37
N ASP A 119 -4.25 18.64 -17.50
CA ASP A 119 -3.65 19.16 -18.73
C ASP A 119 -2.28 18.52 -19.01
N VAL A 120 -1.44 18.39 -17.99
CA VAL A 120 -0.06 17.94 -18.17
C VAL A 120 0.04 16.41 -18.16
N PHE A 121 -0.75 15.73 -17.32
CA PHE A 121 -0.65 14.29 -17.13
C PHE A 121 -1.80 13.49 -17.71
N GLY A 122 -2.88 14.12 -18.17
CA GLY A 122 -4.06 13.43 -18.69
C GLY A 122 -4.81 12.66 -17.59
N VAL A 123 -4.70 13.10 -16.33
CA VAL A 123 -5.46 12.52 -15.22
C VAL A 123 -6.93 12.88 -15.42
N SER A 124 -7.85 11.93 -15.20
CA SER A 124 -9.29 12.21 -15.25
C SER A 124 -9.71 13.20 -14.16
N PRO A 125 -10.75 14.01 -14.38
CA PRO A 125 -11.21 15.00 -13.38
C PRO A 125 -11.48 14.41 -12.01
N GLN A 126 -12.15 13.26 -11.96
CA GLN A 126 -12.48 12.55 -10.72
C GLN A 126 -11.23 12.14 -9.94
N LYS A 127 -10.20 11.62 -10.62
CA LYS A 127 -8.94 11.21 -9.97
C LYS A 127 -8.05 12.39 -9.62
N ALA A 128 -8.08 13.47 -10.40
CA ALA A 128 -7.37 14.70 -10.11
C ALA A 128 -7.92 15.35 -8.83
N GLU A 129 -9.25 15.41 -8.69
CA GLU A 129 -9.90 15.87 -7.48
C GLU A 129 -9.57 14.98 -6.27
N LEU A 130 -9.78 13.67 -6.38
CA LEU A 130 -9.44 12.71 -5.31
C LEU A 130 -7.98 12.85 -4.87
N GLY A 131 -7.06 12.92 -5.83
CA GLY A 131 -5.63 13.05 -5.55
C GLY A 131 -5.27 14.35 -4.83
N CYS A 132 -5.91 15.46 -5.21
CA CYS A 132 -5.71 16.76 -4.56
C CYS A 132 -6.34 16.80 -3.16
N GLU A 133 -7.54 16.25 -3.00
CA GLU A 133 -8.26 16.20 -1.73
C GLU A 133 -7.49 15.39 -0.68
N ILE A 134 -6.98 14.21 -1.08
CA ILE A 134 -6.11 13.39 -0.24
C ILE A 134 -4.82 14.16 0.09
N ALA A 135 -4.16 14.76 -0.90
CA ALA A 135 -2.92 15.50 -0.66
C ALA A 135 -3.11 16.68 0.32
N GLN A 136 -4.24 17.38 0.26
CA GLN A 136 -4.58 18.43 1.23
C GLN A 136 -4.73 17.85 2.65
N ARG A 137 -5.47 16.75 2.81
CA ARG A 137 -5.64 16.10 4.11
C ARG A 137 -4.34 15.53 4.66
N GLU A 138 -3.56 14.86 3.82
CA GLU A 138 -2.21 14.40 4.16
C GLU A 138 -1.37 15.58 4.66
N ARG A 139 -1.39 16.73 3.96
CA ARG A 139 -0.63 17.93 4.34
C ARG A 139 -1.06 18.47 5.70
N ASP A 140 -2.37 18.58 5.92
CA ASP A 140 -2.92 19.12 7.17
C ASP A 140 -2.62 18.21 8.37
N LEU A 141 -2.67 16.89 8.16
CA LEU A 141 -2.29 15.89 9.17
C LEU A 141 -0.78 15.93 9.44
N LEU A 142 0.05 15.86 8.40
CA LEU A 142 1.51 15.91 8.52
C LEU A 142 2.01 17.23 9.12
N GLY A 143 1.33 18.35 8.85
CA GLY A 143 1.64 19.65 9.41
C GLY A 143 1.45 19.74 10.93
N ARG A 144 0.69 18.79 11.51
CA ARG A 144 0.53 18.63 12.97
C ARG A 144 1.54 17.67 13.58
N LEU A 145 2.31 16.94 12.77
CA LEU A 145 3.27 15.93 13.19
C LEU A 145 4.69 16.48 13.22
N ASP A 146 5.46 16.12 14.25
CA ASP A 146 6.92 16.30 14.26
C ASP A 146 7.57 15.24 13.35
N CYS A 147 7.38 15.35 12.04
CA CYS A 147 7.94 14.39 11.07
C CYS A 147 9.48 14.35 11.08
N LYS A 148 10.12 15.43 11.56
CA LYS A 148 11.57 15.58 11.60
C LYS A 148 12.20 14.80 12.75
N ASN A 149 11.66 14.93 13.97
CA ASN A 149 12.25 14.31 15.16
C ASN A 149 11.45 13.12 15.68
N GLY A 150 10.19 12.99 15.25
CA GLY A 150 9.36 11.84 15.55
C GLY A 150 9.77 10.61 14.75
N TRP A 151 9.31 9.44 15.20
CA TRP A 151 9.49 8.18 14.50
C TRP A 151 8.31 7.25 14.75
N SER A 152 8.21 6.20 13.96
CA SER A 152 7.15 5.19 14.07
C SER A 152 7.71 3.78 14.15
N LEU A 153 7.00 2.90 14.85
CA LEU A 153 7.36 1.50 15.03
C LEU A 153 6.43 0.61 14.20
N TYR A 154 7.00 -0.33 13.46
CA TYR A 154 6.27 -1.43 12.84
C TYR A 154 6.70 -2.75 13.47
N VAL A 155 5.74 -3.59 13.84
CA VAL A 155 6.01 -4.93 14.38
C VAL A 155 5.33 -5.96 13.47
N GLY A 156 6.12 -6.78 12.80
CA GLY A 156 5.65 -7.81 11.88
C GLY A 156 5.43 -9.15 12.57
N ILE A 157 4.22 -9.68 12.50
CA ILE A 157 3.88 -11.05 12.89
C ILE A 157 3.67 -11.89 11.61
N PRO A 158 4.63 -12.73 11.21
CA PRO A 158 4.68 -13.35 9.88
C PRO A 158 3.78 -14.58 9.75
N PHE A 159 2.81 -14.78 10.65
CA PHE A 159 1.98 -15.99 10.69
C PHE A 159 0.55 -15.70 10.26
N CYS A 160 -0.06 -16.66 9.55
CA CYS A 160 -1.47 -16.63 9.16
C CYS A 160 -2.12 -18.00 9.45
N PRO A 161 -3.42 -18.08 9.78
CA PRO A 161 -4.11 -19.36 9.91
C PRO A 161 -4.09 -20.18 8.60
N SER A 162 -4.16 -19.49 7.47
CA SER A 162 -3.99 -20.01 6.11
C SER A 162 -3.46 -18.90 5.20
N ILE A 163 -2.82 -19.26 4.10
CA ILE A 163 -2.40 -18.29 3.08
C ILE A 163 -3.55 -18.08 2.10
N CYS A 164 -4.12 -16.88 2.07
CA CYS A 164 -5.13 -16.53 1.08
C CYS A 164 -4.49 -16.47 -0.30
N SER A 165 -5.20 -16.95 -1.31
CA SER A 165 -4.69 -17.06 -2.68
C SER A 165 -4.39 -15.70 -3.34
N TYR A 166 -5.04 -14.61 -2.90
CA TYR A 166 -4.73 -13.24 -3.31
C TYR A 166 -3.59 -12.58 -2.51
N CYS A 167 -3.14 -13.13 -1.37
CA CYS A 167 -2.30 -12.43 -0.39
C CYS A 167 -0.85 -12.19 -0.86
N SER A 168 -0.43 -10.92 -0.93
CA SER A 168 0.93 -10.52 -1.33
C SER A 168 1.93 -10.38 -0.21
N PHE A 169 1.49 -10.53 1.04
CA PHE A 169 2.36 -10.45 2.20
C PHE A 169 3.18 -11.73 2.36
N GLY A 170 4.45 -11.57 2.73
CA GLY A 170 5.34 -12.67 3.10
C GLY A 170 4.91 -13.24 4.44
N SER A 171 3.89 -14.10 4.43
CA SER A 171 3.38 -14.78 5.62
C SER A 171 3.52 -16.29 5.48
N SER A 172 3.60 -16.96 6.63
CA SER A 172 3.77 -18.39 6.76
C SER A 172 2.55 -19.01 7.44
N PRO A 173 2.10 -20.20 7.03
CA PRO A 173 0.98 -20.87 7.66
C PRO A 173 1.36 -21.31 9.09
N LEU A 174 0.51 -20.95 10.06
CA LEU A 174 0.74 -21.14 11.49
C LEU A 174 1.05 -22.60 11.86
N ASN A 175 0.37 -23.56 11.22
CA ASN A 175 0.52 -24.99 11.50
C ASN A 175 1.95 -25.53 11.24
N ARG A 176 2.79 -24.85 10.46
CA ARG A 176 4.17 -25.24 10.21
C ARG A 176 5.17 -24.66 11.21
N TRP A 177 4.72 -23.72 12.05
CA TRP A 177 5.59 -22.92 12.93
C TRP A 177 5.08 -22.86 14.37
N ALA A 178 4.00 -23.57 14.70
CA ALA A 178 3.40 -23.53 16.03
C ALA A 178 4.40 -23.93 17.13
N ASP A 179 5.28 -24.89 16.85
CA ASP A 179 6.36 -25.37 17.72
C ASP A 179 7.51 -24.37 17.90
N LYS A 180 7.60 -23.37 17.02
CA LYS A 180 8.65 -22.33 17.01
C LYS A 180 8.10 -20.94 17.34
N MET A 181 6.82 -20.82 17.68
CA MET A 181 6.20 -19.54 17.98
C MET A 181 6.87 -18.86 19.18
N ASP A 182 7.15 -19.61 20.25
CA ASP A 182 7.80 -19.05 21.43
C ASP A 182 9.23 -18.57 21.12
N LEU A 183 10.00 -19.35 20.36
CA LEU A 183 11.34 -18.94 19.89
C LEU A 183 11.27 -17.69 19.00
N TYR A 184 10.24 -17.57 18.16
CA TYR A 184 10.00 -16.36 17.38
C TYR A 184 9.68 -15.17 18.30
N MET A 185 8.84 -15.37 19.31
CA MET A 185 8.47 -14.33 20.27
C MET A 185 9.68 -13.86 21.08
N GLU A 186 10.55 -14.77 21.51
CA GLU A 186 11.81 -14.42 22.19
C GLU A 186 12.69 -13.53 21.29
N ALA A 187 12.90 -13.93 20.04
CA ALA A 187 13.68 -13.15 19.06
C ALA A 187 13.04 -11.78 18.80
N LEU A 188 11.72 -11.74 18.59
CA LEU A 188 10.97 -10.51 18.36
C LEU A 188 11.09 -9.56 19.55
N CYS A 189 10.88 -10.05 20.77
CA CYS A 189 10.98 -9.26 22.00
C CYS A 189 12.40 -8.71 22.17
N LYS A 190 13.43 -9.53 21.90
CA LYS A 190 14.84 -9.09 21.94
C LYS A 190 15.10 -7.90 21.01
N GLU A 191 14.57 -7.96 19.80
CA GLU A 191 14.70 -6.88 18.82
C GLU A 191 13.88 -5.64 19.18
N VAL A 192 12.65 -5.81 19.66
CA VAL A 192 11.81 -4.70 20.16
C VAL A 192 12.52 -3.96 21.30
N SER A 193 13.05 -4.68 22.28
CA SER A 193 13.83 -4.07 23.38
C SER A 193 15.10 -3.38 22.89
N ALA A 194 15.79 -3.93 21.89
CA ALA A 194 16.95 -3.28 21.31
C ALA A 194 16.57 -1.96 20.62
N ILE A 195 15.43 -1.92 19.93
CA ILE A 195 14.88 -0.70 19.33
C ILE A 195 14.45 0.29 20.42
N GLY A 196 13.81 -0.17 21.50
CA GLY A 196 13.44 0.63 22.68
C GLY A 196 14.61 1.40 23.26
N ARG A 197 15.66 0.66 23.62
CA ARG A 197 16.92 1.24 24.10
C ARG A 197 17.54 2.21 23.09
N ALA A 198 17.49 1.89 21.80
CA ALA A 198 18.03 2.75 20.74
C ALA A 198 17.26 4.06 20.54
N ALA A 199 15.96 4.00 20.74
CA ALA A 199 15.06 5.12 20.53
C ALA A 199 14.77 5.91 21.82
N ALA A 200 15.48 5.62 22.92
CA ALA A 200 15.30 6.29 24.20
C ALA A 200 15.36 7.83 24.04
N GLY A 201 14.35 8.52 24.57
CA GLY A 201 14.21 9.99 24.47
C GLY A 201 13.70 10.51 23.12
N ARG A 202 13.47 9.65 22.12
CA ARG A 202 12.85 10.03 20.84
C ARG A 202 11.33 9.97 20.93
N LYS A 203 10.65 10.80 20.13
CA LYS A 203 9.18 10.90 20.13
C LYS A 203 8.57 9.81 19.24
N LEU A 204 8.09 8.73 19.86
CA LEU A 204 7.32 7.71 19.14
C LEU A 204 5.92 8.27 18.81
N ASN A 205 5.55 8.27 17.53
CA ASN A 205 4.27 8.80 17.06
C ASN A 205 3.26 7.73 16.70
N THR A 206 3.69 6.61 16.09
CA THR A 206 2.78 5.52 15.78
C THR A 206 3.41 4.17 16.05
N ILE A 207 2.59 3.21 16.50
CA ILE A 207 2.92 1.79 16.52
C ILE A 207 1.93 1.08 15.59
N TYR A 208 2.45 0.21 14.73
CA TYR A 208 1.65 -0.62 13.84
C TYR A 208 2.07 -2.09 13.93
N ILE A 209 1.20 -2.93 14.46
CA ILE A 209 1.40 -4.38 14.50
C ILE A 209 0.62 -5.01 13.35
N GLY A 210 1.33 -5.63 12.41
CA GLY A 210 0.75 -6.18 11.18
C GLY A 210 1.54 -7.35 10.59
N GLY A 211 1.46 -7.53 9.28
CA GLY A 211 2.26 -8.51 8.54
C GLY A 211 1.42 -9.66 7.99
N GLY A 212 1.46 -10.81 8.66
CA GLY A 212 0.53 -11.90 8.42
C GLY A 212 -0.78 -11.64 9.13
N THR A 213 -0.88 -12.06 10.38
CA THR A 213 -2.07 -11.91 11.21
C THR A 213 -1.64 -11.86 12.67
N PRO A 214 -1.49 -10.67 13.28
CA PRO A 214 -1.08 -10.52 14.68
C PRO A 214 -1.91 -11.35 15.66
N THR A 215 -3.22 -11.48 15.42
CA THR A 215 -4.11 -12.29 16.26
C THR A 215 -3.91 -13.80 16.10
N THR A 216 -2.91 -14.28 15.35
CA THR A 216 -2.46 -15.68 15.43
C THR A 216 -1.68 -15.98 16.71
N LEU A 217 -1.09 -14.95 17.33
CA LEU A 217 -0.52 -15.08 18.67
C LEU A 217 -1.59 -15.53 19.66
N HIS A 218 -1.18 -16.34 20.64
CA HIS A 218 -2.03 -16.63 21.79
C HIS A 218 -2.26 -15.37 22.61
N ALA A 219 -3.36 -15.30 23.37
CA ALA A 219 -3.70 -14.13 24.18
C ALA A 219 -2.54 -13.72 25.12
N ALA A 220 -1.86 -14.70 25.75
CA ALA A 220 -0.70 -14.45 26.61
C ALA A 220 0.52 -13.90 25.86
N GLN A 221 0.81 -14.37 24.64
CA GLN A 221 1.91 -13.87 23.82
C GLN A 221 1.62 -12.45 23.31
N LEU A 222 0.35 -12.16 23.00
CA LEU A 222 -0.10 -10.84 22.60
C LEU A 222 0.03 -9.85 23.78
N ASP A 223 -0.43 -10.24 24.97
CA ASP A 223 -0.30 -9.48 26.23
C ASP A 223 1.18 -9.23 26.58
N GLN A 224 2.04 -10.25 26.43
CA GLN A 224 3.49 -10.13 26.60
C GLN A 224 4.09 -9.08 25.66
N LEU A 225 3.76 -9.13 24.36
CA LEU A 225 4.29 -8.18 23.38
C LEU A 225 3.83 -6.75 23.66
N LEU A 226 2.55 -6.56 23.96
CA LEU A 226 1.98 -5.23 24.22
C LEU A 226 2.52 -4.64 25.53
N SER A 227 2.65 -5.47 26.57
CA SER A 227 3.29 -5.06 27.83
C SER A 227 4.73 -4.64 27.62
N LEU A 228 5.50 -5.37 26.79
CA LEU A 228 6.87 -5.00 26.46
C LEU A 228 6.94 -3.66 25.73
N LEU A 229 6.00 -3.38 24.82
CA LEU A 229 5.94 -2.09 24.13
C LEU A 229 5.68 -0.93 25.11
N GLU A 230 4.83 -1.13 26.11
CA GLU A 230 4.60 -0.14 27.17
C GLU A 230 5.84 0.06 28.08
N GLU A 231 6.63 -0.98 28.31
CA GLU A 231 7.86 -0.92 29.10
C GLU A 231 8.99 -0.20 28.36
N GLU A 232 9.17 -0.49 27.07
CA GLU A 232 10.33 -0.05 26.29
C GLU A 232 10.17 1.35 25.67
N PHE A 233 8.94 1.88 25.58
CA PHE A 233 8.66 3.12 24.87
C PHE A 233 7.78 4.08 25.69
N SER A 234 8.09 5.39 25.62
CA SER A 234 7.18 6.42 26.11
C SER A 234 6.05 6.65 25.10
N PHE A 235 4.82 6.66 25.59
CA PHE A 235 3.61 6.93 24.81
C PHE A 235 3.12 8.37 24.91
N ASP A 236 3.91 9.28 25.51
CA ASP A 236 3.52 10.70 25.71
C ASP A 236 3.24 11.44 24.40
N ASN A 237 3.81 10.96 23.28
CA ASN A 237 3.65 11.54 21.95
C ASN A 237 3.00 10.56 20.96
N LEU A 238 2.44 9.45 21.47
CA LEU A 238 1.82 8.42 20.65
C LEU A 238 0.46 8.92 20.17
N LEU A 239 0.27 8.89 18.85
CA LEU A 239 -0.94 9.37 18.18
C LEU A 239 -1.79 8.22 17.68
N GLU A 240 -1.16 7.09 17.38
CA GLU A 240 -1.84 5.88 16.93
C GLU A 240 -1.12 4.63 17.42
N PHE A 241 -1.89 3.70 17.97
CA PHE A 241 -1.49 2.32 18.17
C PHE A 241 -2.45 1.40 17.42
N THR A 242 -2.01 0.92 16.26
CA THR A 242 -2.77 0.00 15.43
C THR A 242 -2.35 -1.45 15.68
N VAL A 243 -3.33 -2.34 15.90
CA VAL A 243 -3.14 -3.79 15.77
C VAL A 243 -4.05 -4.35 14.68
N GLU A 244 -3.45 -4.92 13.64
CA GLU A 244 -4.23 -5.61 12.62
C GLU A 244 -4.87 -6.88 13.19
N ALA A 245 -6.20 -6.98 13.08
CA ALA A 245 -6.95 -8.21 13.33
C ALA A 245 -7.68 -8.58 12.02
N GLY A 246 -6.92 -8.69 10.93
CA GLY A 246 -7.47 -8.86 9.57
C GLY A 246 -8.11 -10.23 9.26
N ARG A 247 -8.14 -11.15 10.23
CA ARG A 247 -8.66 -12.52 10.11
C ARG A 247 -9.66 -12.81 11.22
N PRO A 248 -10.97 -12.76 10.94
CA PRO A 248 -12.01 -13.14 11.90
C PRO A 248 -11.78 -14.52 12.53
N ASP A 249 -11.27 -15.48 11.75
CA ASP A 249 -10.96 -16.85 12.17
C ASP A 249 -9.77 -16.98 13.14
N SER A 250 -9.07 -15.90 13.48
CA SER A 250 -8.04 -15.89 14.53
C SER A 250 -8.39 -14.99 15.73
N ILE A 251 -9.53 -14.30 15.69
CA ILE A 251 -9.94 -13.37 16.75
C ILE A 251 -10.82 -14.11 17.76
N THR A 252 -10.41 -14.06 19.03
CA THR A 252 -11.19 -14.56 20.14
C THR A 252 -11.52 -13.41 21.09
N VAL A 253 -12.56 -13.56 21.91
CA VAL A 253 -12.92 -12.57 22.95
C VAL A 253 -11.72 -12.27 23.84
N GLU A 254 -11.02 -13.30 24.30
CA GLU A 254 -9.82 -13.18 25.15
C GLU A 254 -8.75 -12.29 24.51
N LYS A 255 -8.52 -12.39 23.20
CA LYS A 255 -7.57 -11.54 22.48
C LYS A 255 -8.06 -10.10 22.38
N LEU A 256 -9.36 -9.90 22.14
CA LEU A 256 -9.94 -8.55 22.14
C LEU A 256 -9.87 -7.90 23.53
N GLU A 257 -10.06 -8.68 24.61
CA GLU A 257 -9.90 -8.22 25.99
C GLU A 257 -8.45 -7.87 26.32
N VAL A 258 -7.47 -8.63 25.82
CA VAL A 258 -6.05 -8.23 25.87
C VAL A 258 -5.88 -6.88 25.18
N LEU A 259 -6.28 -6.75 23.90
CA LEU A 259 -6.13 -5.51 23.16
C LEU A 259 -6.79 -4.31 23.85
N ALA A 260 -7.96 -4.50 24.47
CA ALA A 260 -8.71 -3.44 25.15
C ALA A 260 -8.07 -3.01 26.50
N ARG A 261 -7.24 -3.86 27.11
CA ARG A 261 -6.49 -3.52 28.34
C ARG A 261 -5.23 -2.70 28.06
N HIS A 262 -4.71 -2.76 26.83
CA HIS A 262 -3.56 -2.00 26.37
C HIS A 262 -4.02 -0.72 25.65
N PRO A 263 -3.14 0.29 25.46
CA PRO A 263 -3.50 1.56 24.80
C PRO A 263 -3.63 1.44 23.27
N VAL A 264 -4.24 0.35 22.78
CA VAL A 264 -4.53 0.13 21.36
C VAL A 264 -5.66 1.05 20.93
N THR A 265 -5.36 2.00 20.05
CA THR A 265 -6.33 3.02 19.61
C THR A 265 -7.09 2.62 18.35
N ARG A 266 -6.54 1.69 17.55
CA ARG A 266 -7.11 1.26 16.27
C ARG A 266 -6.91 -0.23 16.05
N ILE A 267 -7.95 -0.89 15.56
CA ILE A 267 -7.88 -2.28 15.10
C ILE A 267 -8.44 -2.41 13.70
N SER A 268 -8.18 -3.54 13.05
CA SER A 268 -8.85 -3.91 11.80
C SER A 268 -9.68 -5.18 11.98
N VAL A 269 -10.84 -5.27 11.35
CA VAL A 269 -11.66 -6.49 11.25
C VAL A 269 -12.03 -6.65 9.79
N ASN A 270 -11.21 -7.39 9.06
CA ASN A 270 -11.22 -7.29 7.60
C ASN A 270 -11.93 -8.47 6.93
N PRO A 271 -13.13 -8.30 6.38
CA PRO A 271 -13.82 -9.37 5.66
C PRO A 271 -13.20 -9.64 4.29
N GLN A 272 -12.65 -8.62 3.63
CA GLN A 272 -12.26 -8.60 2.22
C GLN A 272 -13.46 -8.66 1.26
N THR A 273 -14.44 -9.50 1.58
CA THR A 273 -15.77 -9.60 0.96
C THR A 273 -16.74 -10.22 1.96
N MET A 274 -18.03 -9.92 1.84
CA MET A 274 -19.08 -10.58 2.63
C MET A 274 -19.74 -11.74 1.86
N GLN A 275 -19.21 -12.10 0.69
CA GLN A 275 -19.71 -13.23 -0.10
C GLN A 275 -19.06 -14.54 0.32
N GLN A 276 -19.85 -15.45 0.91
CA GLN A 276 -19.33 -16.73 1.40
C GLN A 276 -18.67 -17.58 0.30
N LYS A 277 -19.31 -17.64 -0.89
CA LYS A 277 -18.78 -18.33 -2.08
C LYS A 277 -17.34 -17.90 -2.40
N THR A 278 -17.05 -16.62 -2.24
CA THR A 278 -15.75 -16.03 -2.55
C THR A 278 -14.76 -16.28 -1.42
N LEU A 279 -15.17 -16.10 -0.16
CA LEU A 279 -14.34 -16.40 1.03
C LEU A 279 -13.77 -17.83 0.95
N ASP A 280 -14.64 -18.79 0.65
CA ASP A 280 -14.26 -20.20 0.49
C ASP A 280 -13.26 -20.38 -0.66
N ALA A 281 -13.53 -19.79 -1.83
CA ALA A 281 -12.68 -19.87 -3.01
C ALA A 281 -11.28 -19.25 -2.81
N VAL A 282 -11.16 -18.21 -1.98
CA VAL A 282 -9.89 -17.53 -1.71
C VAL A 282 -9.13 -18.07 -0.49
N GLY A 283 -9.65 -19.13 0.14
CA GLY A 283 -9.01 -19.82 1.25
C GLY A 283 -9.15 -19.12 2.62
N ARG A 284 -10.17 -18.28 2.77
CA ARG A 284 -10.57 -17.67 4.05
C ARG A 284 -11.57 -18.59 4.75
N ARG A 285 -11.25 -19.05 5.95
CA ARG A 285 -12.01 -20.08 6.69
C ARG A 285 -12.88 -19.49 7.80
N HIS A 286 -13.53 -18.37 7.52
CA HIS A 286 -14.59 -17.78 8.35
C HIS A 286 -15.81 -17.51 7.48
N SER A 287 -16.93 -17.33 8.14
CA SER A 287 -18.17 -16.88 7.54
C SER A 287 -18.31 -15.37 7.56
N ALA A 288 -19.21 -14.86 6.70
CA ALA A 288 -19.66 -13.47 6.80
C ALA A 288 -20.30 -13.16 8.17
N GLN A 289 -20.91 -14.15 8.84
CA GLN A 289 -21.47 -13.98 10.18
C GLN A 289 -20.36 -13.81 11.23
N ASP A 290 -19.28 -14.58 11.14
CA ASP A 290 -18.14 -14.45 12.06
C ASP A 290 -17.54 -13.04 12.03
N VAL A 291 -17.49 -12.40 10.85
CA VAL A 291 -17.07 -11.00 10.71
C VAL A 291 -17.97 -10.08 11.55
N LYS A 292 -19.29 -10.23 11.42
CA LYS A 292 -20.27 -9.40 12.15
C LYS A 292 -20.13 -9.62 13.65
N ASP A 293 -20.02 -10.87 14.07
CA ASP A 293 -19.92 -11.24 15.48
C ASP A 293 -18.64 -10.65 16.11
N VAL A 294 -17.50 -10.78 15.44
CA VAL A 294 -16.23 -10.20 15.89
C VAL A 294 -16.29 -8.68 15.92
N PHE A 295 -16.87 -8.04 14.90
CA PHE A 295 -17.01 -6.59 14.85
C PHE A 295 -17.84 -6.08 16.05
N TRP A 296 -18.98 -6.70 16.33
CA TRP A 296 -19.83 -6.31 17.46
C TRP A 296 -19.21 -6.64 18.81
N GLN A 297 -18.43 -7.71 18.93
CA GLN A 297 -17.64 -8.00 20.12
C GLN A 297 -16.61 -6.90 20.38
N ALA A 298 -15.86 -6.47 19.36
CA ALA A 298 -14.93 -5.36 19.49
C ALA A 298 -15.64 -4.05 19.88
N ARG A 299 -16.79 -3.73 19.28
CA ARG A 299 -17.60 -2.57 19.69
C ARG A 299 -18.02 -2.65 21.16
N ARG A 300 -18.47 -3.81 21.64
CA ARG A 300 -18.87 -4.02 23.05
C ARG A 300 -17.72 -3.84 24.03
N LEU A 301 -16.49 -4.14 23.59
CA LEU A 301 -15.26 -3.93 24.37
C LEU A 301 -14.71 -2.50 24.27
N GLY A 302 -15.42 -1.59 23.60
CA GLY A 302 -15.10 -0.16 23.58
C GLY A 302 -14.22 0.30 22.42
N PHE A 303 -13.94 -0.55 21.42
CA PHE A 303 -13.18 -0.11 20.25
C PHE A 303 -13.96 0.93 19.42
N THR A 304 -13.41 2.13 19.30
CA THR A 304 -14.01 3.28 18.58
C THR A 304 -13.30 3.65 17.29
N ASN A 305 -12.29 2.88 16.88
CA ASN A 305 -11.65 3.00 15.57
C ASN A 305 -11.42 1.61 14.99
N ILE A 306 -12.41 1.12 14.24
CA ILE A 306 -12.34 -0.17 13.56
C ILE A 306 -12.27 0.07 12.05
N ASN A 307 -11.18 -0.40 11.46
CA ASN A 307 -10.99 -0.44 10.01
C ASN A 307 -11.51 -1.75 9.42
N MET A 308 -12.11 -1.69 8.22
CA MET A 308 -12.44 -2.87 7.44
C MET A 308 -11.83 -2.78 6.05
N ASP A 309 -11.08 -3.80 5.64
CA ASP A 309 -10.52 -3.90 4.28
C ASP A 309 -11.44 -4.71 3.36
N LEU A 310 -11.68 -4.18 2.17
CA LEU A 310 -12.37 -4.83 1.04
C LEU A 310 -11.41 -5.00 -0.14
N ILE A 311 -11.68 -6.00 -0.99
CA ILE A 311 -10.93 -6.23 -2.23
C ILE A 311 -11.90 -6.28 -3.40
N ALA A 312 -11.81 -5.30 -4.30
CA ALA A 312 -12.48 -5.30 -5.57
C ALA A 312 -11.78 -6.23 -6.57
N GLY A 313 -12.58 -6.97 -7.33
CA GLY A 313 -12.10 -7.90 -8.37
C GLY A 313 -11.70 -9.28 -7.85
N LEU A 314 -12.26 -9.73 -6.72
CA LEU A 314 -12.04 -11.10 -6.26
C LEU A 314 -12.65 -12.13 -7.22
N PRO A 315 -12.12 -13.37 -7.27
CA PRO A 315 -12.58 -14.38 -8.21
C PRO A 315 -14.06 -14.73 -8.00
N GLY A 316 -14.86 -14.64 -9.07
CA GLY A 316 -16.27 -15.02 -9.05
C GLY A 316 -17.22 -13.94 -8.51
N GLU A 317 -16.73 -12.72 -8.29
CA GLU A 317 -17.55 -11.57 -7.91
C GLU A 317 -17.82 -10.62 -9.08
N ASP A 318 -19.02 -10.05 -9.08
CA ASP A 318 -19.42 -8.94 -9.94
C ASP A 318 -19.84 -7.71 -9.12
N ALA A 319 -20.27 -6.64 -9.79
CA ALA A 319 -20.71 -5.44 -9.10
C ALA A 319 -21.93 -5.67 -8.18
N ALA A 320 -22.80 -6.64 -8.46
CA ALA A 320 -23.91 -6.96 -7.55
C ALA A 320 -23.41 -7.60 -6.25
N ASP A 321 -22.43 -8.49 -6.33
CA ASP A 321 -21.77 -9.08 -5.16
C ASP A 321 -21.08 -7.99 -4.30
N MET A 322 -20.47 -7.00 -4.93
CA MET A 322 -19.87 -5.87 -4.24
C MET A 322 -20.92 -4.97 -3.58
N ARG A 323 -22.03 -4.65 -4.25
CA ARG A 323 -23.15 -3.89 -3.65
C ARG A 323 -23.71 -4.57 -2.41
N ASP A 324 -23.90 -5.88 -2.45
CA ASP A 324 -24.36 -6.61 -1.26
C ASP A 324 -23.31 -6.61 -0.14
N THR A 325 -22.03 -6.75 -0.48
CA THR A 325 -20.94 -6.58 0.49
C THR A 325 -21.00 -5.20 1.13
N LEU A 326 -21.07 -4.13 0.34
CA LEU A 326 -21.11 -2.75 0.80
C LEU A 326 -22.34 -2.45 1.66
N ARG A 327 -23.53 -2.98 1.31
CA ARG A 327 -24.73 -2.90 2.15
C ARG A 327 -24.47 -3.46 3.55
N GLN A 328 -23.84 -4.62 3.64
CA GLN A 328 -23.53 -5.25 4.92
C GLN A 328 -22.45 -4.48 5.71
N ILE A 329 -21.49 -3.84 5.03
CA ILE A 329 -20.50 -2.96 5.67
C ILE A 329 -21.15 -1.68 6.22
N GLU A 330 -22.08 -1.09 5.46
CA GLU A 330 -22.84 0.09 5.87
C GLU A 330 -23.69 -0.22 7.12
N GLU A 331 -24.28 -1.43 7.21
CA GLU A 331 -24.97 -1.92 8.42
C GLU A 331 -24.06 -2.05 9.65
N LEU A 332 -22.78 -2.41 9.46
CA LEU A 332 -21.80 -2.51 10.55
C LEU A 332 -21.29 -1.13 11.00
N GLY A 333 -21.19 -0.16 10.09
CA GLY A 333 -20.74 1.20 10.40
C GLY A 333 -19.31 1.27 10.96
N PRO A 334 -18.28 0.76 10.27
CA PRO A 334 -16.88 0.97 10.66
C PRO A 334 -16.47 2.45 10.68
N ASP A 335 -15.35 2.73 11.33
CA ASP A 335 -14.79 4.09 11.41
C ASP A 335 -13.80 4.39 10.28
N SER A 336 -13.28 3.32 9.68
CA SER A 336 -12.43 3.36 8.49
C SER A 336 -12.78 2.22 7.53
N LEU A 337 -12.68 2.49 6.24
CA LEU A 337 -12.88 1.53 5.17
C LEU A 337 -11.67 1.64 4.22
N THR A 338 -10.97 0.54 3.97
CA THR A 338 -9.92 0.52 2.95
C THR A 338 -10.36 -0.37 1.80
N VAL A 339 -10.29 0.15 0.59
CA VAL A 339 -10.68 -0.57 -0.62
C VAL A 339 -9.43 -0.84 -1.43
N HIS A 340 -9.17 -2.12 -1.67
CA HIS A 340 -8.06 -2.58 -2.49
C HIS A 340 -8.54 -3.08 -3.86
N SER A 341 -7.71 -2.92 -4.88
CA SER A 341 -7.93 -3.50 -6.21
C SER A 341 -7.03 -4.72 -6.41
N LEU A 342 -7.58 -5.85 -6.87
CA LEU A 342 -6.80 -7.08 -7.08
C LEU A 342 -5.73 -6.91 -8.18
N ALA A 343 -4.52 -7.41 -7.93
CA ALA A 343 -3.41 -7.38 -8.90
C ALA A 343 -3.50 -8.47 -9.98
N ILE A 344 -3.27 -8.12 -11.26
CA ILE A 344 -3.50 -8.98 -12.45
C ILE A 344 -2.76 -10.32 -12.39
N LYS A 345 -1.48 -10.30 -11.99
CA LYS A 345 -0.63 -11.50 -11.96
C LYS A 345 -1.16 -12.60 -11.02
N ARG A 346 -2.10 -12.24 -10.12
CA ARG A 346 -2.75 -13.18 -9.21
C ARG A 346 -4.11 -13.61 -9.74
N ALA A 347 -4.87 -12.73 -10.38
CA ALA A 347 -6.08 -13.07 -11.13
C ALA A 347 -5.81 -14.21 -12.15
N ALA A 348 -4.68 -14.16 -12.85
CA ALA A 348 -4.25 -15.21 -13.79
C ALA A 348 -4.08 -16.60 -13.14
N LYS A 349 -3.66 -16.70 -11.87
CA LYS A 349 -3.57 -17.99 -11.15
C LYS A 349 -4.93 -18.63 -10.86
N PHE A 350 -6.03 -17.89 -11.01
CA PHE A 350 -7.40 -18.39 -10.83
C PHE A 350 -8.09 -18.81 -12.13
N GLY A 351 -7.34 -18.95 -13.24
CA GLY A 351 -7.92 -19.41 -14.51
C GLY A 351 -8.87 -18.41 -15.17
N GLN A 352 -8.77 -17.13 -14.83
CA GLN A 352 -9.58 -16.04 -15.42
C GLN A 352 -8.94 -15.45 -16.69
N GLU A 353 -8.22 -16.26 -17.47
CA GLU A 353 -7.50 -15.82 -18.68
C GLU A 353 -8.44 -15.36 -19.83
N ASN A 354 -9.75 -15.66 -19.76
CA ASN A 354 -10.70 -15.44 -20.86
C ASN A 354 -11.83 -14.40 -20.60
N ARG A 355 -11.72 -13.50 -19.60
CA ARG A 355 -12.73 -12.45 -19.33
C ARG A 355 -12.11 -11.05 -19.08
N GLU A 356 -11.09 -10.69 -19.86
CA GLU A 356 -10.18 -9.60 -19.49
C GLU A 356 -10.70 -8.17 -19.74
N ILE A 357 -11.69 -7.98 -20.62
CA ILE A 357 -12.31 -6.65 -20.84
C ILE A 357 -13.43 -6.39 -19.83
N ASP A 358 -14.23 -7.42 -19.52
CA ASP A 358 -15.36 -7.37 -18.57
C ASP A 358 -14.89 -7.17 -17.11
N MET A 359 -13.72 -7.72 -16.76
CA MET A 359 -13.14 -7.51 -15.42
C MET A 359 -12.71 -6.07 -15.15
N HIS A 360 -12.25 -5.31 -16.16
CA HIS A 360 -11.78 -3.94 -15.93
C HIS A 360 -12.94 -3.00 -15.63
N SER A 361 -14.01 -3.05 -16.44
CA SER A 361 -15.26 -2.31 -16.18
C SER A 361 -15.93 -2.73 -14.87
N GLY A 362 -15.90 -4.03 -14.54
CA GLY A 362 -16.46 -4.53 -13.29
C GLY A 362 -15.73 -4.00 -12.06
N ILE A 363 -14.39 -4.00 -12.07
CA ILE A 363 -13.59 -3.47 -10.95
C ILE A 363 -13.76 -1.95 -10.82
N GLU A 364 -13.83 -1.21 -11.92
CA GLU A 364 -14.09 0.23 -11.89
C GLU A 364 -15.41 0.53 -11.19
N GLN A 365 -16.49 -0.14 -11.58
CA GLN A 365 -17.79 0.00 -10.94
C GLN A 365 -17.74 -0.36 -9.44
N MET A 366 -17.06 -1.44 -9.06
CA MET A 366 -16.89 -1.82 -7.65
C MET A 366 -16.18 -0.73 -6.84
N VAL A 367 -15.13 -0.12 -7.40
CA VAL A 367 -14.37 0.95 -6.73
C VAL A 367 -15.22 2.22 -6.60
N GLU A 368 -15.96 2.59 -7.64
CA GLU A 368 -16.88 3.74 -7.61
C GLU A 368 -18.01 3.56 -6.59
N GLU A 369 -18.64 2.38 -6.56
CA GLU A 369 -19.67 2.05 -5.58
C GLU A 369 -19.13 2.07 -4.14
N SER A 370 -17.87 1.66 -3.96
CA SER A 370 -17.20 1.73 -2.66
C SER A 370 -16.97 3.17 -2.22
N ALA A 371 -16.51 4.03 -3.12
CA ALA A 371 -16.32 5.45 -2.83
C ALA A 371 -17.65 6.14 -2.48
N ALA A 372 -18.71 5.87 -3.25
CA ALA A 372 -20.05 6.39 -2.97
C ALA A 372 -20.60 5.88 -1.63
N THR A 373 -20.32 4.62 -1.26
CA THR A 373 -20.73 4.06 0.03
C THR A 373 -19.95 4.69 1.18
N ALA A 374 -18.63 4.86 1.02
CA ALA A 374 -17.79 5.56 1.98
C ALA A 374 -18.33 6.98 2.24
N GLU A 375 -18.69 7.71 1.19
CA GLU A 375 -19.31 9.04 1.29
C GLU A 375 -20.64 9.01 2.07
N ARG A 376 -21.56 8.08 1.76
CA ARG A 376 -22.83 7.91 2.50
C ARG A 376 -22.61 7.64 3.99
N MET A 377 -21.54 6.91 4.32
CA MET A 377 -21.14 6.62 5.70
C MET A 377 -20.40 7.79 6.38
N GLY A 378 -20.14 8.90 5.67
CA GLY A 378 -19.38 10.04 6.17
C GLY A 378 -17.87 9.77 6.31
N LEU A 379 -17.35 8.81 5.54
CA LEU A 379 -15.93 8.48 5.49
C LEU A 379 -15.25 9.26 4.37
N LEU A 380 -14.17 9.96 4.70
CA LEU A 380 -13.42 10.80 3.77
C LEU A 380 -12.13 10.10 3.32
N PRO A 381 -11.74 10.20 2.04
CA PRO A 381 -10.49 9.63 1.56
C PRO A 381 -9.31 10.34 2.21
N TYR A 382 -8.36 9.59 2.76
CA TYR A 382 -7.23 10.14 3.53
C TYR A 382 -5.84 9.63 3.10
N TYR A 383 -5.77 8.52 2.38
CA TYR A 383 -4.52 8.06 1.75
C TYR A 383 -4.82 7.19 0.54
N LEU A 384 -3.85 7.14 -0.39
CA LEU A 384 -3.99 6.39 -1.62
C LEU A 384 -2.64 5.89 -2.14
N TYR A 385 -2.63 4.65 -2.62
CA TYR A 385 -1.48 4.08 -3.31
C TYR A 385 -1.90 3.10 -4.41
N ARG A 386 -1.02 2.90 -5.38
CA ARG A 386 -1.18 2.00 -6.52
C ARG A 386 -0.12 0.91 -6.44
N GLN A 387 -0.51 -0.35 -6.56
CA GLN A 387 0.48 -1.43 -6.67
C GLN A 387 1.02 -1.50 -8.11
N LYS A 388 2.25 -1.99 -8.25
CA LYS A 388 2.81 -2.29 -9.56
C LYS A 388 2.07 -3.50 -10.16
N ASN A 389 1.64 -3.39 -11.42
CA ASN A 389 0.92 -4.43 -12.16
C ASN A 389 -0.53 -4.72 -11.69
N ILE A 390 -1.30 -3.68 -11.32
CA ILE A 390 -2.76 -3.78 -11.07
C ILE A 390 -3.53 -3.76 -12.39
N ALA A 391 -4.67 -4.49 -12.44
CA ALA A 391 -5.61 -4.50 -13.57
C ALA A 391 -6.04 -3.08 -13.91
N GLY A 392 -5.75 -2.65 -15.13
CA GLY A 392 -5.99 -1.30 -15.65
C GLY A 392 -5.85 -0.14 -14.66
N ASN A 393 -4.77 -0.19 -13.89
CA ASN A 393 -4.18 0.97 -13.22
C ASN A 393 -4.97 1.56 -12.03
N PHE A 394 -5.86 0.79 -11.42
CA PHE A 394 -6.60 1.21 -10.23
C PHE A 394 -5.72 1.43 -9.00
N GLU A 395 -6.27 2.15 -8.04
CA GLU A 395 -5.69 2.47 -6.75
C GLU A 395 -6.28 1.63 -5.62
N ASN A 396 -5.60 1.71 -4.47
CA ASN A 396 -6.16 1.38 -3.17
C ASN A 396 -6.36 2.67 -2.41
N VAL A 397 -7.52 2.85 -1.79
CA VAL A 397 -7.89 4.08 -1.08
C VAL A 397 -8.36 3.73 0.32
N GLY A 398 -7.86 4.46 1.31
CA GLY A 398 -8.42 4.47 2.64
C GLY A 398 -9.36 5.63 2.83
N TYR A 399 -10.53 5.32 3.39
CA TYR A 399 -11.55 6.26 3.82
C TYR A 399 -11.70 6.17 5.33
N ALA A 400 -11.87 7.30 6.00
CA ALA A 400 -12.05 7.33 7.45
C ALA A 400 -12.96 8.48 7.89
N LYS A 401 -13.63 8.31 9.02
CA LYS A 401 -14.23 9.45 9.73
C LYS A 401 -13.14 10.45 10.11
N VAL A 402 -13.56 11.68 10.37
CA VAL A 402 -12.67 12.71 10.94
C VAL A 402 -11.99 12.16 12.19
N ASP A 403 -10.68 12.40 12.31
CA ASP A 403 -9.80 11.94 13.39
C ASP A 403 -9.68 10.41 13.56
N LYS A 404 -10.08 9.62 12.54
CA LYS A 404 -9.94 8.15 12.54
C LYS A 404 -8.97 7.62 11.48
N ALA A 405 -8.42 8.51 10.67
CA ALA A 405 -7.43 8.19 9.64
C ALA A 405 -6.22 7.44 10.20
N GLY A 406 -5.76 6.42 9.48
CA GLY A 406 -4.55 5.66 9.80
C GLY A 406 -3.29 6.52 9.60
N ILE A 407 -2.72 7.06 10.69
CA ILE A 407 -1.55 7.94 10.65
C ILE A 407 -0.33 7.16 10.14
N TYR A 408 -0.14 5.91 10.60
CA TYR A 408 0.95 5.07 10.11
C TYR A 408 0.85 4.86 8.59
N ASN A 409 -0.35 4.63 8.06
CA ASN A 409 -0.58 4.41 6.62
C ASN A 409 -0.18 5.64 5.79
N ILE A 410 -0.39 6.86 6.30
CA ILE A 410 0.10 8.08 5.66
C ILE A 410 1.64 8.09 5.72
N LEU A 411 2.23 7.97 6.92
CA LEU A 411 3.68 8.10 7.12
C LEU A 411 4.51 7.10 6.29
N ILE A 412 4.06 5.84 6.19
CA ILE A 412 4.76 4.81 5.41
C ILE A 412 4.71 5.07 3.89
N MET A 413 3.64 5.73 3.41
CA MET A 413 3.48 6.12 2.00
C MET A 413 4.20 7.43 1.69
N GLU A 414 4.25 8.36 2.64
CA GLU A 414 4.94 9.63 2.52
C GLU A 414 6.46 9.49 2.51
N GLU A 415 6.97 8.51 3.26
CA GLU A 415 8.39 8.38 3.56
C GLU A 415 8.97 9.71 4.14
N LYS A 416 8.16 10.43 4.91
CA LYS A 416 8.51 11.71 5.57
C LYS A 416 9.06 11.53 6.98
N GLN A 417 8.92 10.34 7.57
CA GLN A 417 9.38 10.01 8.91
C GLN A 417 10.10 8.66 8.92
N THR A 418 11.10 8.52 9.80
CA THR A 418 11.76 7.24 10.06
C THR A 418 10.78 6.23 10.66
N ILE A 419 10.78 5.02 10.12
CA ILE A 419 10.00 3.87 10.59
C ILE A 419 10.97 2.76 10.95
N LEU A 420 11.05 2.43 12.24
CA LEU A 420 11.82 1.28 12.71
C LEU A 420 10.92 0.07 12.71
N ALA A 421 11.43 -1.07 12.27
CA ALA A 421 10.65 -2.26 12.07
C ALA A 421 11.24 -3.44 12.83
N ALA A 422 10.41 -4.29 13.41
CA ALA A 422 10.80 -5.55 14.05
C ALA A 422 10.03 -6.73 13.45
N GLY A 423 10.62 -7.93 13.51
CA GLY A 423 10.03 -9.18 13.02
C GLY A 423 10.58 -9.65 11.68
N ALA A 424 10.32 -10.92 11.35
CA ALA A 424 10.80 -11.53 10.11
C ALA A 424 10.21 -10.84 8.88
N GLY A 425 11.06 -10.52 7.91
CA GLY A 425 10.70 -9.81 6.68
C GLY A 425 10.30 -8.34 6.86
N ALA A 426 10.39 -7.80 8.08
CA ALA A 426 10.14 -6.39 8.35
C ALA A 426 11.24 -5.50 7.76
N SER A 427 10.88 -4.28 7.35
CA SER A 427 11.81 -3.34 6.70
C SER A 427 11.82 -2.01 7.44
N THR A 428 12.96 -1.72 8.08
CA THR A 428 13.24 -0.41 8.67
C THR A 428 13.51 0.58 7.54
N LYS A 429 12.88 1.75 7.61
CA LYS A 429 13.07 2.86 6.69
C LYS A 429 13.59 4.07 7.46
N ILE A 430 14.79 4.51 7.14
CA ILE A 430 15.42 5.67 7.78
C ILE A 430 15.38 6.84 6.81
N VAL A 431 14.73 7.92 7.24
CA VAL A 431 14.65 9.17 6.50
C VAL A 431 15.77 10.06 6.97
N LEU A 432 16.68 10.40 6.05
CA LEU A 432 17.85 11.22 6.33
C LEU A 432 17.52 12.71 6.14
N PRO A 433 18.06 13.61 6.98
CA PRO A 433 17.86 15.04 6.82
C PRO A 433 18.49 15.58 5.53
N GLU A 434 19.59 14.96 5.09
CA GLU A 434 20.30 15.31 3.87
C GLU A 434 20.43 14.10 2.95
N LYS A 435 20.48 14.37 1.64
CA LYS A 435 20.67 13.30 0.66
C LYS A 435 22.12 12.83 0.69
N ILE A 436 22.29 11.51 0.70
CA ILE A 436 23.58 10.85 0.51
C ILE A 436 23.71 10.35 -0.93
N THR A 437 24.93 10.27 -1.44
CA THR A 437 25.23 9.66 -2.74
C THR A 437 25.58 8.20 -2.53
N LEU A 438 24.83 7.30 -3.17
CA LEU A 438 25.10 5.86 -3.20
C LEU A 438 26.28 5.56 -4.14
N GLU A 439 26.89 4.38 -4.02
CA GLU A 439 28.01 3.94 -4.87
C GLU A 439 27.72 4.02 -6.37
N ASN A 440 26.45 3.85 -6.76
CA ASN A 440 25.99 3.98 -8.15
C ASN A 440 25.74 5.43 -8.60
N GLY A 441 26.17 6.42 -7.82
CA GLY A 441 25.98 7.85 -8.09
C GLY A 441 24.57 8.38 -7.81
N ARG A 442 23.61 7.53 -7.41
CA ARG A 442 22.24 7.95 -7.11
C ARG A 442 22.18 8.64 -5.75
N GLN A 443 21.59 9.83 -5.71
CA GLN A 443 21.29 10.51 -4.45
C GLN A 443 20.00 9.99 -3.82
N THR A 444 20.00 9.72 -2.51
CA THR A 444 18.82 9.29 -1.75
C THR A 444 18.79 9.94 -0.38
N SER A 445 17.60 10.26 0.12
CA SER A 445 17.35 10.63 1.52
C SER A 445 16.70 9.50 2.30
N LEU A 446 16.69 8.28 1.75
CA LEU A 446 16.06 7.11 2.35
C LEU A 446 17.03 5.94 2.34
N VAL A 447 17.23 5.33 3.51
CA VAL A 447 17.97 4.08 3.72
C VAL A 447 16.98 3.01 4.15
N ARG A 448 17.15 1.78 3.65
CA ARG A 448 16.31 0.63 3.99
C ARG A 448 17.16 -0.48 4.56
N ILE A 449 16.72 -1.04 5.69
CA ILE A 449 17.38 -2.14 6.38
C ILE A 449 16.33 -3.23 6.56
N GLU A 450 16.54 -4.36 5.91
CA GLU A 450 15.57 -5.46 5.87
C GLU A 450 16.00 -6.60 6.79
N ASN A 451 15.06 -7.06 7.62
CA ASN A 451 15.18 -8.33 8.30
C ASN A 451 15.02 -9.46 7.28
N VAL A 452 15.70 -10.58 7.52
CA VAL A 452 15.52 -11.78 6.70
C VAL A 452 14.06 -12.25 6.73
N LYS A 453 13.55 -12.72 5.60
CA LYS A 453 12.15 -13.16 5.46
C LYS A 453 11.90 -14.56 6.02
N ASP A 454 12.92 -15.41 5.99
CA ASP A 454 12.84 -16.76 6.55
C ASP A 454 12.83 -16.68 8.08
N ILE A 455 11.86 -17.35 8.70
CA ILE A 455 11.59 -17.26 10.13
C ILE A 455 12.67 -17.97 10.94
N ALA A 456 13.21 -19.11 10.44
CA ALA A 456 14.26 -19.83 11.13
C ALA A 456 15.58 -19.06 11.08
N GLU A 457 15.91 -18.46 9.93
CA GLU A 457 17.05 -17.56 9.79
C GLU A 457 16.90 -16.32 10.69
N TYR A 458 15.70 -15.74 10.79
CA TYR A 458 15.46 -14.59 11.66
C TYR A 458 15.71 -14.93 13.13
N ILE A 459 15.20 -16.07 13.61
CA ILE A 459 15.44 -16.55 14.97
C ILE A 459 16.94 -16.79 15.20
N GLY A 460 17.59 -17.54 14.31
CA GLY A 460 18.99 -17.92 14.46
C GLY A 460 19.98 -16.77 14.33
N ARG A 461 19.58 -15.66 13.69
CA ARG A 461 20.44 -14.51 13.37
C ARG A 461 19.92 -13.21 13.96
N ILE A 462 19.14 -13.28 15.03
CA ILE A 462 18.48 -12.10 15.62
C ILE A 462 19.48 -11.01 16.02
N ASP A 463 20.65 -11.39 16.54
CA ASP A 463 21.71 -10.43 16.90
C ASP A 463 22.27 -9.70 15.69
N GLU A 464 22.44 -10.39 14.56
CA GLU A 464 22.85 -9.76 13.31
C GLU A 464 21.76 -8.79 12.79
N MET A 465 20.47 -9.14 12.94
CA MET A 465 19.37 -8.25 12.51
C MET A 465 19.35 -6.95 13.32
N ILE A 466 19.63 -7.05 14.63
CA ILE A 466 19.76 -5.90 15.52
C ILE A 466 20.99 -5.06 15.15
N GLU A 467 22.16 -5.70 14.96
CA GLU A 467 23.42 -5.03 14.63
C GLU A 467 23.33 -4.22 13.33
N ARG A 468 22.74 -4.80 12.27
CA ARG A 468 22.53 -4.13 10.97
C ARG A 468 21.77 -2.82 11.09
N LYS A 469 20.85 -2.70 12.05
CA LYS A 469 20.12 -1.46 12.28
C LYS A 469 20.97 -0.44 13.03
N GLY A 470 21.86 -0.91 13.89
CA GLY A 470 22.73 -0.08 14.70
C GLY A 470 23.55 0.94 13.91
N GLU A 471 24.10 0.55 12.75
CA GLU A 471 24.91 1.45 11.92
C GLU A 471 24.25 2.80 11.60
N TRP A 472 22.91 2.85 11.62
CA TRP A 472 22.11 4.03 11.30
C TRP A 472 21.22 4.52 12.44
N LEU A 473 20.86 3.64 13.39
CA LEU A 473 20.03 4.00 14.55
C LEU A 473 20.77 4.87 15.58
N TRP A 474 22.11 4.77 15.62
CA TRP A 474 22.97 5.42 16.63
C TRP A 474 23.62 6.72 16.14
N ARG A 475 23.25 7.22 14.96
CA ARG A 475 23.84 8.42 14.34
C ARG A 475 22.97 9.66 14.45
#